data_AF-A0A846ZQA5-F1
#
_entry.id   AF-A0A846ZQA5-F1
#
_cell.length_a   1.000
_cell.length_b   1.000
_cell.length_c   1.000
_cell.angle_alpha   90.00
_cell.angle_beta   90.00
_cell.angle_gamma   90.00
#
_symmetry.space_group_name_H-M   'P 1'
#
loop_
_entity.id
_entity.type
_entity.pdbx_description
1 polymer ?
#
loop_
_entity_poly.entity_id
_entity_poly.type
_entity_poly.pdbx_seq_one_letter_code
_entity_poly.pdbx_strand_id
1 'polypeptide(L)'
;MEDKSNIYLIPANAKRGSLIFNVFRSIDLIIFGIGFAISMILIMFVPMNNLVITILVLSPALITGFLVIPIPNYHNVLTVLLSIIRYIQGQKIYKWKGWCIYEED
;
A
#
# COMPACT_ATOMS: atom_id res chain seq x y z
N MET A 1 -38.47 -4.89 23.46
CA MET A 1 -38.60 -5.01 21.99
C MET A 1 -37.21 -5.20 21.47
N GLU A 2 -36.90 -6.43 21.08
CA GLU A 2 -35.58 -6.88 20.62
C GLU A 2 -35.29 -6.25 19.25
N ASP A 3 -34.33 -5.34 19.16
CA ASP A 3 -33.81 -4.89 17.86
C ASP A 3 -32.88 -5.98 17.32
N LYS A 4 -33.44 -6.89 16.54
CA LYS A 4 -32.65 -7.87 15.78
C LYS A 4 -31.88 -7.11 14.70
N SER A 5 -30.69 -6.64 15.05
CA SER A 5 -29.71 -6.17 14.08
C SER A 5 -29.42 -7.32 13.12
N ASN A 6 -29.96 -7.21 11.90
CA ASN A 6 -29.66 -8.14 10.83
C ASN A 6 -28.16 -8.06 10.58
N ILE A 7 -27.41 -9.04 11.05
CA ILE A 7 -26.00 -9.22 10.73
C ILE A 7 -25.96 -9.56 9.24
N TYR A 8 -25.92 -8.53 8.41
CA TYR A 8 -25.63 -8.71 7.00
C TYR A 8 -24.21 -9.27 6.93
N LEU A 9 -24.12 -10.56 6.58
CA LEU A 9 -22.90 -11.18 6.08
C LEU A 9 -22.58 -10.55 4.72
N ILE A 10 -22.26 -9.25 4.70
CA ILE A 10 -21.66 -8.62 3.53
C ILE A 10 -20.38 -9.43 3.31
N PRO A 11 -20.27 -10.19 2.20
CA PRO A 11 -19.10 -11.03 2.02
C PRO A 11 -17.88 -10.11 2.05
N ALA A 12 -16.83 -10.52 2.76
CA ALA A 12 -15.60 -9.72 2.91
C ALA A 12 -15.01 -9.24 1.55
N ASN A 13 -15.42 -9.86 0.44
CA ASN A 13 -15.07 -9.52 -0.93
C ASN A 13 -15.90 -8.42 -1.61
N ALA A 14 -17.00 -7.92 -1.02
CA ALA A 14 -17.82 -6.87 -1.64
C ALA A 14 -17.12 -5.49 -1.70
N LYS A 15 -15.99 -5.32 -1.00
CA LYS A 15 -15.17 -4.09 -1.02
C LYS A 15 -14.15 -4.00 -2.17
N ARG A 16 -14.11 -4.96 -3.10
CA ARG A 16 -13.10 -5.02 -4.19
C ARG A 16 -13.16 -3.87 -5.22
N GLY A 17 -14.17 -2.99 -5.18
CA GLY A 17 -14.33 -1.87 -6.11
C GLY A 17 -13.62 -0.55 -5.75
N SER A 18 -12.87 -0.47 -4.66
CA SER A 18 -12.28 0.80 -4.17
C SER A 18 -10.95 1.21 -4.86
N LEU A 19 -10.52 0.50 -5.91
CA LEU A 19 -9.23 0.75 -6.57
C LEU A 19 -9.42 1.70 -7.77
N ILE A 20 -8.57 2.72 -7.84
CA ILE A 20 -8.51 3.67 -8.95
C ILE A 20 -7.96 2.93 -10.18
N PHE A 21 -8.68 3.02 -11.29
CA PHE A 21 -8.44 2.23 -12.51
C PHE A 21 -8.39 0.71 -12.28
N ASN A 22 -9.00 0.20 -11.20
CA ASN A 22 -8.93 -1.21 -10.82
C ASN A 22 -7.49 -1.73 -10.55
N VAL A 23 -6.51 -0.84 -10.38
CA VAL A 23 -5.09 -1.18 -10.21
C VAL A 23 -4.50 -0.48 -9.00
N PHE A 24 -4.72 0.84 -8.85
CA PHE A 24 -4.03 1.65 -7.84
C PHE A 24 -4.90 1.95 -6.62
N ARG A 25 -4.31 1.97 -5.44
CA ARG A 25 -4.93 2.51 -4.23
C ARG A 25 -4.64 4.02 -4.16
N SER A 26 -5.50 4.79 -3.50
CA SER A 26 -5.27 6.23 -3.33
C SER A 26 -3.94 6.55 -2.66
N ILE A 27 -3.51 5.70 -1.72
CA ILE A 27 -2.22 5.84 -1.03
C ILE A 27 -1.05 5.73 -2.01
N ASP A 28 -1.15 4.86 -3.02
CA ASP A 28 -0.07 4.62 -3.99
C ASP A 28 0.16 5.87 -4.86
N LEU A 29 -0.92 6.52 -5.28
CA LEU A 29 -0.88 7.77 -6.05
C LEU A 29 -0.28 8.92 -5.23
N ILE A 30 -0.58 8.99 -3.93
CA ILE A 30 0.00 9.99 -3.03
C ILE A 30 1.52 9.77 -2.90
N ILE A 31 1.95 8.52 -2.69
CA ILE A 31 3.38 8.17 -2.58
C ILE A 31 4.12 8.54 -3.86
N PHE A 32 3.56 8.17 -5.03
CA PHE A 32 4.14 8.51 -6.32
C PHE A 32 4.18 10.03 -6.55
N GLY A 33 3.09 10.72 -6.26
CA GLY A 33 2.98 12.17 -6.41
C GLY A 33 4.01 12.93 -5.56
N ILE A 34 4.22 12.52 -4.30
CA ILE A 34 5.21 13.13 -3.41
C ILE A 34 6.63 12.87 -3.93
N GLY A 35 6.97 11.62 -4.30
CA GLY A 35 8.31 11.29 -4.80
C GLY A 35 8.64 12.02 -6.11
N PHE A 36 7.66 12.14 -7.01
CA PHE A 36 7.79 12.91 -8.23
C PHE A 36 7.98 14.40 -7.96
N ALA A 37 7.16 14.99 -7.07
CA ALA A 37 7.26 16.40 -6.70
C ALA A 37 8.62 16.73 -6.06
N ILE A 38 9.12 15.87 -5.18
CA ILE A 38 10.46 16.00 -4.58
C ILE A 38 11.53 15.99 -5.67
N SER A 39 11.47 15.05 -6.62
CA SER A 39 12.45 14.99 -7.71
C SER A 39 12.40 16.24 -8.60
N MET A 40 11.20 16.75 -8.92
CA MET A 40 11.03 18.02 -9.64
C MET A 40 11.66 19.20 -8.91
N ILE A 41 11.47 19.29 -7.58
CA ILE A 41 12.11 20.33 -6.76
C ILE A 41 13.63 20.18 -6.81
N LEU A 42 14.18 18.97 -6.63
CA LEU A 42 15.62 18.75 -6.67
C LEU A 42 16.23 19.15 -8.02
N ILE A 43 15.56 18.87 -9.13
CA ILE A 43 16.03 19.28 -10.47
C ILE A 43 16.14 20.81 -10.60
N MET A 44 15.26 21.57 -9.95
CA MET A 44 15.28 23.04 -10.00
C MET A 44 16.46 23.66 -9.24
N PHE A 45 16.88 23.04 -8.13
CA PHE A 45 17.91 23.61 -7.24
C PHE A 45 19.29 22.98 -7.40
N VAL A 46 19.39 21.76 -7.94
CA VAL A 46 20.67 21.02 -8.02
C VAL A 46 21.23 21.08 -9.44
N PRO A 47 22.43 21.65 -9.65
CA PRO A 47 23.08 21.63 -10.96
C PRO A 47 23.55 20.21 -11.30
N MET A 48 23.12 19.70 -12.45
CA MET A 48 23.49 18.37 -12.95
C MET A 48 24.88 18.40 -13.61
N ASN A 49 25.92 18.24 -12.81
CA ASN A 49 27.32 18.27 -13.25
C ASN A 49 27.94 16.88 -13.47
N ASN A 50 27.30 15.81 -13.00
CA ASN A 50 27.77 14.44 -13.11
C ASN A 50 26.57 13.48 -13.13
N LEU A 51 26.70 12.37 -13.86
CA LEU A 51 25.70 11.29 -13.95
C LEU A 51 25.27 10.77 -12.57
N VAL A 52 26.19 10.67 -11.61
CA VAL A 52 25.86 10.23 -10.24
C VAL A 52 24.86 11.17 -9.57
N ILE A 53 25.06 12.48 -9.73
CA ILE A 53 24.16 13.50 -9.15
C ILE A 53 22.81 13.48 -9.87
N THR A 54 22.79 13.30 -11.19
CA THR A 54 21.56 13.14 -11.96
C THR A 54 20.74 11.93 -11.49
N ILE A 55 21.38 10.76 -11.29
CA ILE A 55 20.70 9.56 -10.79
C ILE A 55 20.17 9.79 -9.37
N LEU A 56 20.94 10.47 -8.51
CA LEU A 56 20.52 10.77 -7.14
C LEU A 56 19.32 11.71 -7.11
N VAL A 57 19.30 12.74 -7.96
CA VAL A 57 18.18 13.69 -8.10
C VAL A 57 16.92 13.02 -8.64
N LEU A 58 17.06 12.05 -9.55
CA LEU A 58 15.94 11.26 -10.08
C LEU A 58 15.50 10.11 -9.16
N SER A 59 16.37 9.70 -8.22
CA SER A 59 16.13 8.54 -7.36
C SER A 59 14.81 8.57 -6.60
N PRO A 60 14.31 9.71 -6.07
CA PRO A 60 13.04 9.72 -5.35
C PRO A 60 11.88 9.29 -6.26
N ALA A 61 11.82 9.85 -7.49
CA ALA A 61 10.79 9.51 -8.47
C ALA A 61 10.92 8.07 -8.98
N LEU A 62 12.15 7.59 -9.20
CA LEU A 62 12.40 6.21 -9.64
C LEU A 62 11.99 5.20 -8.57
N ILE A 63 12.34 5.44 -7.30
CA ILE A 63 12.01 4.55 -6.19
C ILE A 63 10.49 4.53 -5.98
N THR A 64 9.82 5.68 -5.91
CA THR A 64 8.37 5.72 -5.73
C THR A 64 7.62 5.17 -6.94
N GLY A 65 8.15 5.40 -8.16
CA GLY A 65 7.62 4.80 -9.38
C GLY A 65 7.68 3.28 -9.33
N PHE A 66 8.85 2.72 -8.99
CA PHE A 66 9.04 1.28 -8.83
C PHE A 66 8.09 0.68 -7.79
N LEU A 67 7.92 1.35 -6.65
CA LEU A 67 7.08 0.85 -5.54
C LEU A 67 5.60 0.72 -5.92
N VAL A 68 5.15 1.53 -6.87
CA VAL A 68 3.75 1.63 -7.30
C VAL A 68 3.47 0.74 -8.53
N ILE A 69 4.49 0.12 -9.14
CA ILE A 69 4.31 -0.80 -10.28
C ILE A 69 3.37 -1.96 -9.87
N PRO A 70 2.33 -2.25 -10.69
CA PRO A 70 1.44 -3.37 -10.44
C PRO A 70 2.14 -4.71 -10.72
N ILE A 71 1.96 -5.68 -9.83
CA ILE A 71 2.53 -7.03 -9.93
C ILE A 71 1.39 -8.06 -9.89
N PRO A 72 1.40 -9.12 -10.71
CA PRO A 72 0.42 -10.20 -10.62
C PRO A 72 0.32 -10.78 -9.20
N ASN A 73 -0.90 -11.06 -8.74
CA ASN A 73 -1.23 -11.57 -7.39
C ASN A 73 -1.13 -10.55 -6.23
N TYR A 74 -0.60 -9.35 -6.46
CA TYR A 74 -0.57 -8.25 -5.49
C TYR A 74 -1.08 -6.96 -6.14
N HIS A 75 -1.33 -5.92 -5.36
CA HIS A 75 -1.72 -4.62 -5.93
C HIS A 75 -0.52 -3.87 -6.50
N ASN A 76 0.62 -3.93 -5.81
CA ASN A 76 1.86 -3.28 -6.18
C ASN A 76 3.05 -3.86 -5.42
N VAL A 77 4.27 -3.45 -5.79
CA VAL A 77 5.52 -3.80 -5.10
C VAL A 77 5.47 -3.43 -3.61
N LEU A 78 4.94 -2.24 -3.27
CA LEU A 78 4.80 -1.80 -1.88
C LEU A 78 4.05 -2.82 -1.03
N THR A 79 2.95 -3.36 -1.55
CA THR A 79 2.08 -4.31 -0.86
C THR A 79 2.80 -5.64 -0.62
N VAL A 80 3.63 -6.07 -1.58
CA VAL A 80 4.49 -7.25 -1.42
C VAL A 80 5.51 -7.03 -0.30
N LEU A 81 6.20 -5.90 -0.30
CA LEU A 81 7.19 -5.59 0.75
C LEU A 81 6.52 -5.54 2.13
N LEU A 82 5.35 -4.91 2.21
CA LEU A 82 4.60 -4.80 3.45
C LEU A 82 4.12 -6.17 3.96
N SER A 83 3.69 -7.07 3.07
CA SER A 83 3.29 -8.42 3.46
C SER A 83 4.47 -9.22 4.00
N ILE A 84 5.64 -9.11 3.37
CA ILE A 84 6.89 -9.73 3.84
C ILE A 84 7.26 -9.20 5.24
N ILE A 85 7.26 -7.87 5.42
CA ILE A 85 7.58 -7.25 6.72
C ILE A 85 6.61 -7.72 7.80
N ARG A 86 5.29 -7.69 7.52
CA ARG A 86 4.25 -8.16 8.45
C ARG A 86 4.42 -9.64 8.79
N TYR A 87 4.83 -10.47 7.84
CA TYR A 87 5.08 -11.88 8.09
C TYR A 87 6.28 -12.08 9.03
N ILE A 88 7.36 -11.32 8.83
CA ILE A 88 8.56 -11.40 9.67
C ILE A 88 8.27 -10.90 11.09
N GLN A 89 7.54 -9.79 11.22
CA GLN A 89 7.21 -9.16 12.51
C GLN A 89 6.00 -9.81 13.21
N GLY A 90 5.17 -10.55 12.47
CA GLY A 90 3.95 -11.15 12.98
C GLY A 90 4.21 -12.30 13.94
N GLN A 91 3.24 -12.55 14.83
CA GLN A 91 3.26 -13.77 15.64
C GLN A 91 3.15 -15.00 14.73
N LYS A 92 4.01 -16.00 14.96
CA LYS A 92 4.04 -17.24 14.19
C LYS A 92 3.14 -18.34 14.79
N ILE A 93 2.57 -18.07 15.95
CA ILE A 93 1.68 -18.99 16.66
C ILE A 93 0.24 -18.53 16.44
N TYR A 94 -0.54 -19.34 15.73
CA TYR A 94 -1.96 -19.09 15.55
C TYR A 94 -2.70 -19.47 16.82
N LYS A 95 -3.14 -18.46 17.58
CA LYS A 95 -4.06 -18.69 18.71
C LYS A 95 -5.45 -18.96 18.15
N TRP A 96 -5.90 -20.20 18.24
CA TRP A 96 -7.27 -20.58 17.90
C TRP A 96 -8.23 -19.98 18.93
N LYS A 97 -9.16 -19.13 18.49
CA LYS A 97 -10.12 -18.43 19.37
C LYS A 97 -11.43 -19.20 19.60
N GLY A 98 -11.57 -20.41 19.07
CA GLY A 98 -12.82 -21.17 19.18
C GLY A 98 -13.81 -20.95 18.03
N TRP A 99 -14.94 -21.67 18.07
CA TRP A 99 -16.04 -21.51 17.10
C TRP A 99 -17.06 -20.45 17.53
N CYS A 100 -17.16 -20.16 18.84
CA CYS A 100 -18.16 -19.24 19.40
C CYS A 100 -17.46 -18.08 20.14
N ILE A 101 -16.96 -17.10 19.39
CA ILE A 101 -16.50 -15.84 19.96
C ILE A 101 -17.72 -14.91 19.96
N TYR A 102 -18.31 -14.69 21.12
CA TYR A 102 -19.21 -13.55 21.30
C TYR A 102 -18.30 -12.34 21.52
N GLU A 103 -18.35 -11.36 20.61
CA GLU A 103 -17.74 -10.05 20.86
C GLU A 103 -18.53 -9.43 22.03
N GLU A 104 -17.97 -9.48 23.23
CA GLU A 104 -18.42 -8.63 24.33
C GLU A 104 -17.69 -7.29 24.17
N ASP A 105 -18.49 -6.23 23.99
CA ASP A 105 -18.08 -4.85 23.71
C ASP A 105 -17.09 -4.26 24.73
#